data_AF-A0A831KTW4-F1
#
_entry.id   AF-A0A831KTW4-F1
#
_cell.length_a   1.000
_cell.length_b   1.000
_cell.length_c   1.000
_cell.angle_alpha   90.00
_cell.angle_beta   90.00
_cell.angle_gamma   90.00
#
_symmetry.space_group_name_H-M   'P 1'
#
loop_
_entity.id
_entity.type
_entity.pdbx_description
1 polymer ?
#
loop_
_entity_poly.entity_id
_entity_poly.type
_entity_poly.pdbx_seq_one_letter_code
_entity_poly.pdbx_strand_id
1 'polypeptide(L)'
;TGINVYPKRYPPGLLTNPALDIFKDVDVVIITDPVLDRNALLDAYRTGKVTIAFVDTNNSLSYIDIAIPANNRGAKSLALLYYIIAREYLRNRGLLSKKGELPISYEEFMEKGLEEEEE
;
A
#
# COMPACT_ATOMS: atom_id res chain seq x y z
N THR A 1 -11.67 -3.53 -1.55
CA THR A 1 -11.00 -4.46 -0.60
C THR A 1 -11.32 -4.14 0.87
N GLY A 2 -11.74 -2.91 1.21
CA GLY A 2 -12.02 -2.52 2.61
C GLY A 2 -10.75 -2.22 3.42
N ILE A 3 -9.62 -2.02 2.74
CA ILE A 3 -8.32 -1.69 3.33
C ILE A 3 -8.28 -0.18 3.60
N ASN A 4 -7.80 0.22 4.78
CA ASN A 4 -7.55 1.63 5.10
C ASN A 4 -6.37 2.14 4.26
N VAL A 5 -6.52 3.30 3.64
CA VAL A 5 -5.49 3.90 2.78
C VAL A 5 -5.11 5.28 3.29
N TYR A 6 -3.82 5.60 3.19
CA TYR A 6 -3.27 6.93 3.45
C TYR A 6 -2.49 7.40 2.21
N PRO A 7 -3.13 8.12 1.27
CA PRO A 7 -2.48 8.59 0.05
C PRO A 7 -1.66 9.87 0.26
N LYS A 8 -1.85 10.56 1.38
CA LYS A 8 -1.13 11.78 1.75
C LYS A 8 0.13 11.43 2.54
N ARG A 9 0.98 12.44 2.76
CA ARG A 9 2.16 12.34 3.63
C ARG A 9 1.80 11.69 4.97
N TYR A 10 2.54 10.64 5.35
CA TYR A 10 2.33 9.91 6.60
C TYR A 10 2.44 10.84 7.82
N PRO A 11 1.36 10.98 8.61
CA PRO A 11 1.42 11.73 9.86
C PRO A 11 2.13 10.90 10.94
N PRO A 12 3.07 11.48 11.69
CA PRO A 12 3.73 10.77 12.77
C PRO A 12 2.71 10.41 13.86
N GLY A 13 2.85 9.22 14.46
CA GLY A 13 1.96 8.80 15.55
C GLY A 13 0.75 7.98 15.12
N LEU A 14 0.53 7.78 13.82
CA LEU A 14 -0.66 7.10 13.30
C LEU A 14 -0.81 5.66 13.80
N LEU A 15 0.30 4.93 13.92
CA LEU A 15 0.31 3.55 14.43
C LEU A 15 0.69 3.46 15.91
N THR A 16 1.29 4.51 16.48
CA THR A 16 1.94 4.45 17.80
C THR A 16 1.18 5.18 18.91
N ASN A 17 0.34 6.18 18.59
CA ASN A 17 -0.31 7.02 19.60
C ASN A 17 -1.84 6.87 19.60
N PRO A 18 -2.42 6.08 20.52
CA PRO A 18 -3.88 5.89 20.65
C PRO A 18 -4.66 7.16 21.02
N ALA A 19 -4.01 8.20 21.51
CA ALA A 19 -4.67 9.45 21.88
C ALA A 19 -4.98 10.36 20.68
N LEU A 20 -4.47 10.03 19.48
CA LEU A 20 -4.78 10.77 18.26
C LEU A 20 -6.08 10.24 17.65
N ASP A 21 -6.95 11.13 17.18
CA ASP A 21 -8.18 10.74 16.44
C ASP A 21 -7.87 9.99 15.14
N ILE A 22 -6.69 10.23 14.57
CA ILE A 22 -6.19 9.59 13.35
C ILE A 22 -5.52 8.24 13.62
N PHE A 23 -5.46 7.79 14.88
CA PHE A 23 -4.86 6.50 15.24
C PHE A 23 -5.55 5.36 14.49
N LYS A 24 -4.74 4.45 13.95
CA LYS A 24 -5.20 3.25 13.28
C LYS A 24 -4.51 2.03 13.86
N ASP A 25 -5.30 1.20 14.54
CA ASP A 25 -4.84 -0.13 14.92
C ASP A 25 -5.03 -1.08 13.73
N VAL A 26 -3.91 -1.57 13.19
CA VAL A 26 -3.87 -2.48 12.03
C VAL A 26 -2.92 -3.64 12.34
N ASP A 27 -3.18 -4.82 11.80
CA ASP A 27 -2.30 -5.97 11.97
C ASP A 27 -1.19 -6.04 10.92
N VAL A 28 -1.47 -5.52 9.71
CA VAL A 28 -0.59 -5.58 8.55
C VAL A 28 -0.52 -4.19 7.90
N VAL A 29 0.69 -3.78 7.53
CA VAL A 29 0.97 -2.54 6.82
C VAL A 29 1.61 -2.87 5.47
N ILE A 30 1.09 -2.27 4.40
CA ILE A 30 1.68 -2.34 3.06
C ILE A 30 2.34 -1.00 2.76
N ILE A 31 3.63 -1.02 2.44
CA ILE A 31 4.44 0.17 2.18
C ILE A 31 4.87 0.21 0.71
N THR A 32 4.70 1.36 0.07
CA THR A 32 4.99 1.56 -1.35
C THR A 32 6.50 1.73 -1.59
N ASP A 33 7.14 2.62 -0.85
CA ASP A 33 8.58 2.84 -0.95
C ASP A 33 9.18 2.91 0.48
N PRO A 34 9.99 1.93 0.89
CA PRO A 34 10.65 1.92 2.20
C PRO A 34 11.50 3.16 2.51
N VAL A 35 12.03 3.84 1.49
CA VAL A 35 12.89 5.02 1.65
C VAL A 35 12.05 6.26 1.91
N LEU A 36 10.99 6.48 1.12
CA LEU A 36 10.11 7.64 1.27
C LEU A 36 9.21 7.51 2.50
N ASP A 37 8.70 6.30 2.77
CA ASP A 37 7.76 6.02 3.86
C ASP A 37 8.46 5.46 5.10
N ARG A 38 9.74 5.81 5.30
CA ARG A 38 10.56 5.31 6.42
C ARG A 38 9.91 5.53 7.80
N ASN A 39 9.15 6.60 7.96
CA ASN A 39 8.45 6.86 9.23
C ASN A 39 7.33 5.84 9.49
N ALA A 40 6.55 5.49 8.47
CA ALA A 40 5.52 4.46 8.57
C ALA A 40 6.15 3.09 8.83
N LEU A 41 7.26 2.78 8.15
CA LEU A 41 8.05 1.56 8.37
C LEU A 41 8.53 1.42 9.81
N LEU A 42 9.11 2.49 10.37
CA LEU A 42 9.61 2.46 11.74
C LEU A 42 8.50 2.39 12.77
N ASP A 43 7.38 3.08 12.54
CA ASP A 43 6.23 3.03 13.43
C ASP A 43 5.58 1.63 13.43
N ALA A 44 5.43 1.01 12.25
CA ALA A 44 4.96 -0.37 12.11
C ALA A 44 5.89 -1.36 12.85
N TYR A 45 7.20 -1.23 12.65
CA TYR A 45 8.19 -2.05 13.36
C TYR A 45 8.13 -1.87 14.88
N ARG A 46 8.06 -0.62 15.37
CA ARG A 46 7.99 -0.31 16.82
C ARG A 46 6.74 -0.86 17.49
N THR A 47 5.66 -0.97 16.74
CA THR A 47 4.36 -1.45 17.23
C THR A 47 4.15 -2.93 16.98
N GLY A 48 5.14 -3.61 16.38
CA GLY A 48 5.12 -5.05 16.12
C GLY A 48 4.11 -5.45 15.04
N LYS A 49 3.80 -4.56 14.10
CA LYS A 49 2.88 -4.87 12.99
C LYS A 49 3.64 -5.53 11.85
N VAL A 50 2.97 -6.45 11.15
CA VAL A 50 3.57 -7.15 10.02
C VAL A 50 3.72 -6.18 8.85
N THR A 51 4.94 -6.05 8.34
CA THR A 51 5.28 -5.09 7.30
C THR A 51 5.54 -5.79 5.97
N ILE A 52 4.76 -5.43 4.96
CA ILE A 52 4.93 -5.84 3.57
C ILE A 52 5.36 -4.60 2.77
N ALA A 53 6.40 -4.69 1.96
CA ALA A 53 6.86 -3.54 1.18
C ALA A 53 7.22 -3.88 -0.26
N PHE A 54 6.97 -2.95 -1.19
CA PHE A 54 7.53 -3.02 -2.54
C PHE A 54 8.97 -2.51 -2.53
N VAL A 55 9.88 -3.34 -3.01
CA VAL A 55 11.32 -3.05 -2.97
C VAL A 55 11.90 -3.05 -4.37
N ASP A 56 12.64 -2.00 -4.70
CA ASP A 56 13.55 -1.93 -5.84
C ASP A 56 14.97 -2.30 -5.38
N THR A 57 15.87 -2.47 -6.33
CA THR A 57 17.28 -2.83 -6.18
C THR A 57 18.09 -1.89 -5.27
N ASN A 58 17.65 -0.65 -5.10
CA ASN A 58 18.30 0.36 -4.27
C ASN A 58 17.72 0.48 -2.85
N ASN A 59 16.64 -0.24 -2.53
CA ASN A 59 16.01 -0.15 -1.21
C ASN A 59 16.71 -1.08 -0.20
N SER A 60 16.70 -0.67 1.07
CA SER A 60 17.13 -1.52 2.18
C SER A 60 15.98 -2.44 2.61
N LEU A 61 16.29 -3.70 2.90
CA LEU A 61 15.34 -4.68 3.44
C LEU A 61 15.18 -4.62 4.97
N SER A 62 15.73 -3.57 5.60
CA SER A 62 15.67 -3.43 7.06
C SER A 62 14.23 -3.19 7.53
N TYR A 63 13.80 -3.88 8.60
CA TYR A 63 12.48 -3.73 9.21
C TYR A 63 11.29 -4.16 8.34
N ILE A 64 11.54 -4.93 7.27
CA ILE A 64 10.51 -5.46 6.37
C ILE A 64 10.41 -6.98 6.59
N ASP A 65 9.21 -7.48 6.83
CA ASP A 65 8.97 -8.93 6.99
C ASP A 65 8.82 -9.62 5.63
N ILE A 66 8.05 -9.00 4.72
CA ILE A 66 7.80 -9.53 3.38
C ILE A 66 8.17 -8.46 2.34
N ALA A 67 9.20 -8.76 1.56
CA ALA A 67 9.65 -7.90 0.48
C ALA A 67 9.12 -8.41 -0.87
N ILE A 68 8.41 -7.55 -1.60
CA ILE A 68 7.95 -7.83 -2.96
C ILE A 68 8.85 -7.06 -3.94
N PRO A 69 9.73 -7.76 -4.68
CA PRO A 69 10.62 -7.10 -5.63
C PRO A 69 9.82 -6.56 -6.81
N ALA A 70 9.78 -5.24 -6.97
CA ALA A 70 9.06 -4.58 -8.04
C ALA A 70 9.56 -3.15 -8.30
N ASN A 71 9.23 -2.59 -9.47
CA ASN A 71 9.48 -1.18 -9.74
C ASN A 71 8.46 -0.33 -8.95
N ASN A 72 8.93 0.30 -7.87
CA ASN A 72 8.14 1.14 -6.98
C ASN A 72 8.17 2.64 -7.32
N ARG A 73 8.79 3.03 -8.45
CA ARG A 73 8.85 4.42 -8.93
C ARG A 73 7.88 4.70 -10.08
N GLY A 74 7.64 3.71 -10.93
CA GLY A 74 6.76 3.87 -12.08
C GLY A 74 5.28 3.84 -11.67
N ALA A 75 4.52 4.90 -11.96
CA ALA A 75 3.08 4.97 -11.68
C ALA A 75 2.30 3.77 -12.27
N LYS A 76 2.61 3.39 -13.52
CA LYS A 76 2.03 2.21 -14.18
C LYS A 76 2.38 0.90 -13.47
N SER A 77 3.61 0.78 -12.99
CA SER A 77 4.06 -0.41 -12.26
C SER A 77 3.33 -0.55 -10.92
N LEU A 78 3.25 0.55 -10.15
CA LEU A 78 2.53 0.58 -8.88
C LEU A 78 1.04 0.27 -9.06
N ALA A 79 0.40 0.90 -10.05
CA ALA A 79 -1.00 0.61 -10.40
C ALA A 79 -1.21 -0.88 -10.66
N LEU A 80 -0.27 -1.53 -11.34
CA LEU A 80 -0.39 -2.94 -11.73
C LEU A 80 -0.21 -3.84 -10.51
N LEU A 81 0.74 -3.53 -9.63
CA LEU A 81 0.95 -4.26 -8.39
C LEU A 81 -0.30 -4.21 -7.50
N TYR A 82 -0.87 -3.02 -7.30
CA TYR A 82 -2.09 -2.87 -6.50
C TYR A 82 -3.29 -3.56 -7.15
N TYR A 83 -3.43 -3.51 -8.48
CA TYR A 83 -4.47 -4.23 -9.20
C TYR A 83 -4.38 -5.75 -8.98
N ILE A 84 -3.17 -6.33 -9.14
CA ILE A 84 -2.95 -7.77 -8.96
C ILE A 84 -3.23 -8.17 -7.51
N ILE A 85 -2.73 -7.42 -6.53
CA ILE A 85 -2.96 -7.71 -5.11
C ILE A 85 -4.45 -7.63 -4.78
N ALA A 86 -5.14 -6.60 -5.24
CA ALA A 86 -6.58 -6.47 -5.01
C ALA A 86 -7.36 -7.64 -5.62
N ARG A 87 -7.00 -8.06 -6.84
CA ARG A 87 -7.63 -9.19 -7.52
C ARG A 87 -7.40 -10.49 -6.76
N GLU A 88 -6.16 -10.83 -6.45
CA GLU A 88 -5.83 -12.08 -5.74
C GLU A 88 -6.39 -12.09 -4.32
N TYR A 89 -6.46 -10.93 -3.66
CA TYR A 89 -7.08 -10.80 -2.36
C TYR A 89 -8.58 -11.14 -2.40
N LEU A 90 -9.33 -10.60 -3.36
CA LEU A 90 -10.76 -10.89 -3.50
C LEU A 90 -11.02 -12.34 -3.93
N ARG A 91 -10.14 -12.93 -4.76
CA ARG A 91 -10.18 -14.36 -5.11
C ARG A 91 -10.00 -15.23 -3.87
N ASN A 92 -9.01 -14.93 -3.03
CA ASN A 92 -8.75 -15.68 -1.79
C ASN A 92 -9.85 -15.50 -0.74
N ARG A 93 -10.55 -14.35 -0.74
CA ARG A 93 -11.75 -14.15 0.08
C ARG A 93 -13.01 -14.83 -0.45
N GLY A 94 -12.98 -15.44 -1.65
CA GLY A 94 -14.14 -16.06 -2.28
C GLY A 94 -15.18 -15.09 -2.83
N LEU A 95 -14.88 -13.79 -2.85
CA LEU A 95 -15.74 -12.74 -3.42
C LEU A 95 -15.63 -12.68 -4.95
N LEU A 96 -14.57 -13.29 -5.51
CA LEU A 96 -14.33 -13.39 -6.93
C LEU A 96 -14.04 -14.84 -7.31
N SER A 97 -14.50 -15.27 -8.49
CA SER A 97 -14.15 -16.60 -9.02
C SER A 97 -12.63 -16.70 -9.27
N LYS A 98 -12.07 -17.93 -9.24
CA LYS A 98 -10.63 -18.18 -9.46
C LYS A 98 -10.09 -17.60 -10.78
N LYS A 99 -10.95 -17.48 -11.79
CA LYS A 99 -10.65 -16.83 -13.08
C LYS A 99 -11.39 -15.51 -13.30
N GLY A 100 -12.14 -15.05 -12.30
CA GLY A 100 -12.83 -13.76 -12.38
C GLY A 100 -11.81 -12.63 -12.39
N GLU A 101 -12.06 -11.62 -13.21
CA GLU A 101 -11.31 -10.36 -13.19
C GLU A 101 -12.03 -9.34 -12.29
N LEU A 102 -11.33 -8.29 -11.90
CA LEU A 102 -11.96 -7.19 -11.18
C LEU A 102 -13.01 -6.52 -12.09
N PRO A 103 -14.10 -5.99 -11.51
CA PRO A 103 -15.11 -5.27 -12.28
C PRO A 103 -14.57 -3.94 -12.84
N ILE A 104 -13.51 -3.41 -12.21
CA ILE A 104 -12.79 -2.20 -12.61
C ILE A 104 -11.56 -2.58 -13.42
N SER A 105 -11.22 -1.74 -14.42
CA SER A 105 -10.05 -1.99 -15.26
C SER A 105 -8.75 -1.62 -14.53
N TYR A 106 -7.63 -2.16 -15.00
CA TYR A 106 -6.30 -1.73 -14.53
C TYR A 106 -6.06 -0.23 -14.78
N GLU A 107 -6.68 0.35 -15.80
CA GLU A 107 -6.48 1.75 -16.15
C GLU A 107 -7.05 2.70 -15.10
N GLU A 108 -8.09 2.27 -14.37
CA GLU A 108 -8.64 3.03 -13.24
C GLU A 108 -7.71 3.08 -12.03
N PHE A 109 -6.72 2.18 -11.95
CA PHE A 109 -5.66 2.23 -10.92
C PHE A 109 -4.52 3.17 -11.32
N MET A 110 -4.42 3.57 -12.58
CA MET A 110 -3.41 4.53 -12.99
C MET A 110 -3.76 5.92 -12.46
N GLU A 111 -2.74 6.66 -12.06
CA GLU A 111 -2.87 8.07 -11.76
C GLU A 111 -3.39 8.78 -13.03
N LYS A 112 -4.66 9.22 -12.99
CA LYS A 112 -5.15 10.18 -13.95
C LYS A 112 -4.41 11.47 -13.62
N GLY A 113 -3.40 11.80 -14.42
CA GLY A 113 -2.69 13.07 -14.28
C GLY A 113 -3.73 14.18 -14.19
N LEU A 114 -3.50 15.13 -13.28
CA LEU A 114 -4.36 16.29 -13.01
C LEU A 114 -5.03 16.78 -14.30
N GLU A 115 -6.28 16.38 -14.53
CA GLU A 115 -7.19 17.21 -15.31
C GLU A 115 -7.42 18.40 -14.38
N GLU A 116 -6.91 19.56 -14.78
CA GLU A 116 -7.13 20.82 -14.10
C GLU A 116 -8.63 20.94 -13.78
N GLU A 117 -8.98 20.96 -12.49
CA GLU A 117 -10.30 21.39 -12.05
C GLU A 117 -10.40 22.89 -12.39
N GLU A 118 -10.76 23.21 -13.64
CA GLU A 118 -11.36 24.50 -14.00
C GLU A 118 -12.80 24.50 -13.50
N GLU A 119 -13.04 24.97 -12.27
CA GLU A 119 -14.31 25.61 -11.85
C GLU A 119 -14.04 26.80 -10.90
#